data_AF-A0A4V3UYT8-F1
#
_entry.id   AF-A0A4V3UYT8-F1
#
_cell.length_a   1.000
_cell.length_b   1.000
_cell.length_c   1.000
_cell.angle_alpha   90.00
_cell.angle_beta   90.00
_cell.angle_gamma   90.00
#
_symmetry.space_group_name_H-M   'P 1'
#
loop_
_entity.id
_entity.type
_entity.pdbx_description
1 polymer ?
#
loop_
_entity_poly.entity_id
_entity_poly.type
_entity_poly.pdbx_seq_one_letter_code
_entity_poly.pdbx_strand_id
1 'polypeptide(L)'
;MMIFDDFTEDRPVMPERPAAAPPGFHVLRLPLLPTTRGVLISLRGADTHCRMILRTQAMRPEQGYAAQFVAPHDWQTLNLQLAQFQPFGGVLRRLPRPEALNAYAILGDVTLGRVSFY
;
A
#
# COMPACT_ATOMS: atom_id res chain seq x y z
N MET A 1 1.53 -36.33 -43.55
CA MET A 1 0.61 -35.30 -43.05
C MET A 1 -0.13 -35.86 -41.85
N MET A 2 0.36 -35.57 -40.65
CA MET A 2 -0.42 -35.45 -39.41
C MET A 2 0.36 -34.47 -38.54
N ILE A 3 -0.21 -33.28 -38.34
CA ILE A 3 0.28 -32.23 -37.45
C ILE A 3 -0.49 -32.45 -36.15
N PHE A 4 0.21 -32.70 -35.06
CA PHE A 4 -0.39 -32.65 -33.72
C PHE A 4 -0.30 -31.19 -33.27
N ASP A 5 -1.46 -30.55 -33.20
CA ASP A 5 -1.63 -29.21 -32.61
C ASP A 5 -1.22 -29.25 -31.14
N ASP A 6 -0.20 -28.45 -30.84
CA ASP A 6 0.32 -28.15 -29.52
C ASP A 6 -0.68 -27.20 -28.83
N PHE A 7 -1.66 -27.76 -28.12
CA PHE A 7 -2.54 -26.99 -27.24
C PHE A 7 -1.75 -26.55 -26.02
N THR A 8 -1.03 -25.44 -26.15
CA THR A 8 -0.56 -24.68 -24.98
C THR A 8 -1.79 -24.02 -24.37
N GLU A 9 -2.35 -24.61 -23.33
CA GLU A 9 -3.37 -23.98 -22.50
C GLU A 9 -2.80 -22.68 -21.92
N ASP A 10 -3.21 -21.55 -22.49
CA ASP A 10 -3.05 -20.22 -21.92
C ASP A 10 -3.87 -20.18 -20.63
N ARG A 11 -3.28 -20.68 -19.54
CA ARG A 11 -3.90 -20.59 -18.22
C ARG A 11 -3.91 -19.12 -17.83
N PRO A 12 -5.08 -18.51 -17.59
CA PRO A 12 -5.11 -17.17 -17.03
C PRO A 12 -4.36 -17.21 -15.71
N VAL A 13 -3.28 -16.43 -15.62
CA VAL A 13 -2.54 -16.21 -14.37
C VAL A 13 -3.53 -15.61 -13.39
N MET A 14 -4.07 -16.47 -12.53
CA MET A 14 -4.96 -16.07 -11.45
C MET A 14 -4.23 -15.00 -10.64
N PRO A 15 -4.79 -13.79 -10.46
CA PRO A 15 -4.15 -12.78 -9.64
C PRO A 15 -3.89 -13.37 -8.26
N GLU A 16 -2.68 -13.13 -7.73
CA GLU A 16 -2.24 -13.58 -6.41
C GLU A 16 -3.40 -13.52 -5.41
N ARG A 17 -3.65 -14.64 -4.72
CA ARG A 17 -4.71 -14.75 -3.73
C ARG A 17 -4.59 -13.56 -2.77
N PRO A 18 -5.64 -12.74 -2.62
CA PRO A 18 -5.58 -11.59 -1.72
C PRO A 18 -5.22 -12.03 -0.31
N ALA A 19 -4.15 -11.47 0.24
CA ALA A 19 -3.70 -11.77 1.58
C ALA A 19 -4.34 -10.78 2.57
N ALA A 20 -4.60 -11.22 3.80
CA ALA A 20 -4.81 -10.27 4.89
C ALA A 20 -3.64 -9.28 4.92
N ALA A 21 -3.89 -8.02 5.32
CA ALA A 21 -2.80 -7.07 5.50
C ALA A 21 -1.71 -7.70 6.38
N PRO A 22 -0.47 -7.85 5.90
CA PRO A 22 0.54 -8.50 6.70
C PRO A 22 0.80 -7.66 7.95
N PRO A 23 0.99 -8.30 9.12
CA PRO A 23 1.22 -7.56 10.34
C PRO A 23 2.56 -6.80 10.25
N GLY A 24 2.55 -5.54 10.68
CA GLY A 24 3.75 -4.73 10.81
C GLY A 24 4.09 -3.87 9.59
N PHE A 25 5.36 -3.49 9.50
CA PHE A 25 5.86 -2.58 8.45
C PHE A 25 6.41 -3.34 7.26
N HIS A 26 5.93 -2.97 6.08
CA HIS A 26 6.48 -3.35 4.79
C HIS A 26 7.59 -2.39 4.39
N VAL A 27 8.80 -2.92 4.25
CA VAL A 27 9.95 -2.15 3.75
C VAL A 27 9.88 -2.02 2.24
N LEU A 28 9.98 -0.79 1.75
CA LEU A 28 10.10 -0.47 0.33
C LEU A 28 11.48 -0.90 -0.15
N ARG A 29 11.53 -1.68 -1.23
CA ARG A 29 12.79 -2.19 -1.78
C ARG A 29 13.61 -1.11 -2.47
N LEU A 30 12.93 -0.13 -3.07
CA LEU A 30 13.52 0.98 -3.80
C LEU A 30 12.97 2.30 -3.25
N PRO A 31 13.78 3.37 -3.26
CA PRO A 31 13.29 4.70 -2.93
C PRO A 31 12.20 5.11 -3.92
N LEU A 32 11.22 5.87 -3.43
CA LEU A 32 10.18 6.43 -4.29
C LEU A 32 10.74 7.57 -5.14
N LEU A 33 10.10 7.83 -6.27
CA LEU A 33 10.45 8.98 -7.11
C LEU A 33 10.08 10.29 -6.39
N PRO A 34 10.85 11.38 -6.53
CA PRO A 34 10.51 12.67 -5.94
C PRO A 34 9.17 13.24 -6.42
N THR A 35 8.69 12.79 -7.57
CA THR A 35 7.41 13.17 -8.17
C THR A 35 6.21 12.40 -7.63
N THR A 36 6.44 11.42 -6.75
CA THR A 36 5.37 10.61 -6.16
C THR A 36 4.40 11.50 -5.38
N ARG A 37 3.11 11.40 -5.71
CA ARG A 37 2.02 12.20 -5.17
C ARG A 37 1.21 11.46 -4.12
N GLY A 38 1.19 10.14 -4.17
CA GLY A 38 0.33 9.36 -3.29
C GLY A 38 0.54 7.86 -3.40
N VAL A 39 -0.44 7.16 -2.83
CA VAL A 39 -0.52 5.71 -2.79
C VAL A 39 -1.89 5.30 -3.31
N LEU A 40 -1.89 4.36 -4.24
CA LEU A 40 -3.05 3.59 -4.64
C LEU A 40 -3.06 2.29 -3.85
N ILE A 41 -4.17 2.01 -3.18
CA ILE A 41 -4.33 0.83 -2.34
C ILE A 41 -5.57 0.09 -2.80
N SER A 42 -5.39 -1.08 -3.40
CA SER A 42 -6.48 -2.00 -3.72
C SER A 42 -6.73 -2.89 -2.52
N LEU A 43 -7.89 -2.74 -1.89
CA LEU A 43 -8.25 -3.43 -0.65
C LEU A 43 -9.76 -3.70 -0.58
N ARG A 44 -10.16 -4.60 0.32
CA ARG A 44 -11.53 -4.73 0.82
C ARG A 44 -11.51 -4.87 2.34
N GLY A 45 -12.58 -4.49 3.01
CA GLY A 45 -12.76 -4.59 4.46
C GLY A 45 -14.22 -4.74 4.83
N ALA A 46 -14.57 -4.30 6.04
CA ALA A 46 -15.94 -4.36 6.57
C ALA A 46 -16.48 -2.97 6.93
N ASP A 47 -16.25 -1.98 6.05
CA ASP A 47 -16.58 -0.56 6.26
C ASP A 47 -15.96 0.00 7.56
N THR A 48 -14.77 -0.48 7.89
CA THR A 48 -14.05 -0.16 9.13
C THR A 48 -13.09 1.01 8.93
N HIS A 49 -12.94 1.81 9.99
CA HIS A 49 -11.92 2.85 10.04
C HIS A 49 -10.54 2.22 10.12
N CYS A 50 -9.72 2.51 9.12
CA CYS A 50 -8.37 2.01 8.98
C CYS A 50 -7.38 3.17 8.92
N ARG A 51 -6.10 2.84 9.10
CA ARG A 51 -5.02 3.82 9.07
C ARG A 51 -3.83 3.27 8.29
N MET A 52 -3.34 4.03 7.33
CA MET A 52 -2.03 3.79 6.72
C MET A 52 -0.98 4.64 7.43
N ILE A 53 0.16 4.03 7.75
CA ILE A 53 1.33 4.71 8.31
C ILE A 53 2.47 4.64 7.32
N LEU A 54 3.13 5.77 7.07
CA LEU A 54 4.36 5.88 6.30
C LEU A 54 5.52 6.28 7.23
N ARG A 55 6.71 5.73 6.96
CA ARG A 55 7.92 6.00 7.73
C ARG A 55 9.11 6.27 6.84
N THR A 56 10.06 7.01 7.41
CA THR A 56 11.43 7.14 6.89
C THR A 56 12.40 6.39 7.80
N GLN A 57 13.59 6.10 7.31
CA GLN A 57 14.60 5.33 8.05
C GLN A 57 15.10 6.04 9.33
N ALA A 58 15.08 7.37 9.35
CA ALA A 58 15.57 8.17 10.49
C ALA A 58 14.55 8.33 11.63
N MET A 59 13.32 7.82 11.48
CA MET A 59 12.24 8.00 12.45
C MET A 59 12.34 7.05 13.64
N ARG A 60 12.09 7.60 14.83
CA ARG A 60 11.92 6.80 16.07
C ARG A 60 10.64 5.96 16.02
N PRO A 61 10.54 4.81 16.74
CA PRO A 61 9.38 3.90 16.67
C PRO A 61 8.01 4.58 16.83
N GLU A 62 7.91 5.61 17.65
CA GLU A 62 6.70 6.39 17.92
C GLU A 62 6.36 7.43 16.83
N GLN A 63 7.25 7.64 15.85
CA GLN A 63 7.11 8.63 14.78
C GLN A 63 6.62 8.05 13.46
N GLY A 64 5.84 8.85 12.73
CA GLY A 64 5.41 8.50 11.39
C GLY A 64 4.49 9.54 10.77
N TYR A 65 4.02 9.25 9.56
CA TYR A 65 2.95 9.97 8.91
C TYR A 65 1.73 9.06 8.78
N ALA A 66 0.55 9.52 9.16
CA ALA A 66 -0.66 8.72 9.16
C ALA A 66 -1.78 9.34 8.32
N ALA A 67 -2.43 8.53 7.50
CA ALA A 67 -3.69 8.86 6.83
C ALA A 67 -4.77 7.88 7.29
N GLN A 68 -5.94 8.41 7.64
CA GLN A 68 -7.12 7.60 7.94
C GLN A 68 -7.96 7.40 6.68
N PHE A 69 -8.59 6.24 6.57
CA PHE A 69 -9.52 5.92 5.49
C PHE A 69 -10.56 4.91 5.97
N VAL A 70 -11.66 4.76 5.23
CA VAL A 70 -12.65 3.71 5.46
C VAL A 70 -12.40 2.60 4.44
N ALA A 71 -12.28 1.36 4.91
CA ALA A 71 -12.07 0.23 4.03
C ALA A 71 -13.41 -0.27 3.46
N PRO A 72 -13.66 -0.16 2.14
CA PRO A 72 -14.94 -0.50 1.56
C PRO A 72 -15.24 -2.00 1.67
N HIS A 73 -16.53 -2.33 1.75
CA HIS A 73 -17.01 -3.72 1.75
C HIS A 73 -16.50 -4.53 0.55
N ASP A 74 -16.56 -3.93 -0.65
CA ASP A 74 -16.11 -4.54 -1.89
C ASP A 74 -14.66 -4.15 -2.25
N TRP A 75 -14.07 -4.91 -3.17
CA TRP A 75 -12.76 -4.59 -3.72
C TRP A 75 -12.79 -3.22 -4.42
N GLN A 76 -12.05 -2.27 -3.87
CA GLN A 76 -11.88 -0.96 -4.48
C GLN A 76 -10.43 -0.50 -4.37
N THR A 77 -10.06 0.44 -5.24
CA THR A 77 -8.77 1.12 -5.17
C THR A 77 -8.97 2.50 -4.56
N LEU A 78 -8.41 2.70 -3.36
CA LEU A 78 -8.39 3.99 -2.70
C LEU A 78 -7.15 4.78 -3.12
N ASN A 79 -7.33 6.08 -3.32
CA ASN A 79 -6.24 7.01 -3.59
C ASN A 79 -5.96 7.85 -2.33
N LEU A 80 -4.82 7.57 -1.69
CA LEU A 80 -4.33 8.35 -0.56
C LEU A 80 -3.20 9.28 -1.02
N GLN A 81 -3.47 10.57 -1.10
CA GLN A 81 -2.46 11.58 -1.43
C GLN A 81 -1.50 11.78 -0.26
N LEU A 82 -0.21 12.01 -0.53
CA LEU A 82 0.78 12.26 0.50
C LEU A 82 0.42 13.47 1.40
N ALA A 83 -0.31 14.44 0.85
CA ALA A 83 -0.82 15.60 1.60
C ALA A 83 -1.87 15.25 2.67
N GLN A 84 -2.50 14.08 2.59
CA GLN A 84 -3.45 13.60 3.58
C GLN A 84 -2.76 12.98 4.80
N PHE A 85 -1.46 12.65 4.70
CA PHE A 85 -0.74 12.01 5.78
C PHE A 85 -0.24 13.05 6.79
N GLN A 86 -0.79 13.00 8.00
CA GLN A 86 -0.42 13.90 9.08
C GLN A 86 0.75 13.34 9.88
N PRO A 87 1.77 14.15 10.22
CA PRO A 87 2.85 13.73 11.09
C PRO A 87 2.35 13.45 12.51
N PHE A 88 2.94 12.46 13.18
CA PHE A 88 2.74 12.18 14.60
C PHE A 88 4.04 11.74 15.29
N GLY A 89 4.06 11.77 16.62
CA GLY A 89 5.18 11.26 17.42
C GLY A 89 6.36 12.22 17.57
N GLY A 90 6.22 13.49 17.20
CA GLY A 90 7.25 14.52 17.42
C GLY A 90 7.30 15.57 16.32
N VAL A 91 8.42 16.30 16.27
CA VAL A 91 8.66 17.35 15.28
C VAL A 91 9.10 16.71 13.96
N LEU A 92 8.17 16.63 13.01
CA LEU A 92 8.39 16.12 11.66
C LEU A 92 8.06 17.22 10.63
N ARG A 93 8.44 16.99 9.37
CA ARG A 93 7.99 17.85 8.27
C ARG A 93 6.47 17.75 8.17
N ARG A 94 5.83 18.81 7.67
CA ARG A 94 4.38 18.79 7.43
C ARG A 94 4.00 17.80 6.31
N LEU A 95 4.83 17.70 5.28
CA LEU A 95 4.65 16.78 4.15
C LEU A 95 5.84 15.80 4.11
N PRO A 96 5.60 14.49 3.96
CA PRO A 96 6.68 13.53 3.75
C PRO A 96 7.41 13.81 2.44
N ARG A 97 8.73 13.65 2.44
CA ARG A 97 9.52 13.59 1.21
C ARG A 97 9.42 12.17 0.64
N PRO A 98 8.88 11.97 -0.57
CA PRO A 98 8.67 10.63 -1.08
C PRO A 98 9.93 9.79 -1.12
N GLU A 99 11.04 10.35 -1.58
CA GLU A 99 12.34 9.66 -1.70
C GLU A 99 12.92 9.20 -0.35
N ALA A 100 12.44 9.78 0.76
CA ALA A 100 12.86 9.40 2.11
C ALA A 100 11.96 8.33 2.74
N LEU A 101 10.80 8.03 2.14
CA LEU A 101 9.91 6.98 2.62
C LEU A 101 10.56 5.62 2.38
N ASN A 102 10.63 4.82 3.44
CA ASN A 102 11.27 3.51 3.41
C ASN A 102 10.36 2.38 3.86
N ALA A 103 9.24 2.68 4.53
CA ALA A 103 8.31 1.66 4.97
C ALA A 103 6.89 2.16 5.09
N TYR A 104 5.93 1.24 4.97
CA TYR A 104 4.51 1.50 5.24
C TYR A 104 3.88 0.40 6.08
N ALA A 105 2.79 0.70 6.77
CA ALA A 105 1.94 -0.27 7.44
C ALA A 105 0.47 0.10 7.22
N ILE A 106 -0.41 -0.89 7.22
CA ILE A 106 -1.86 -0.68 7.22
C ILE A 106 -2.40 -1.34 8.50
N LEU A 107 -3.11 -0.54 9.28
CA LEU A 107 -3.73 -0.95 10.54
C LEU A 107 -5.25 -0.93 10.37
N GLY A 108 -5.87 -2.07 10.60
CA GLY A 108 -7.31 -2.26 10.48
C GLY A 108 -7.63 -3.67 9.99
N ASP A 109 -8.92 -4.01 10.02
CA ASP A 109 -9.42 -5.28 9.50
C ASP A 109 -9.65 -5.16 7.98
N VAL A 110 -8.60 -5.46 7.21
CA VAL A 110 -8.61 -5.37 5.74
C VAL A 110 -7.88 -6.53 5.08
N THR A 111 -8.38 -6.91 3.90
CA THR A 111 -7.67 -7.75 2.95
C THR A 111 -7.00 -6.86 1.91
N LEU A 112 -5.68 -7.01 1.74
CA LEU A 112 -4.91 -6.24 0.77
C LEU A 112 -4.76 -7.03 -0.53
N GLY A 113 -4.98 -6.33 -1.64
CA GLY A 113 -4.67 -6.82 -2.98
C GLY A 113 -3.34 -6.25 -3.44
N ARG A 114 -3.25 -4.93 -3.55
CA ARG A 114 -2.06 -4.25 -4.09
C ARG A 114 -1.85 -2.88 -3.45
N VAL A 115 -0.57 -2.53 -3.25
CA VAL A 115 -0.13 -1.18 -2.88
C VAL A 115 0.77 -0.66 -3.98
N SER A 116 0.56 0.55 -4.47
CA SER A 116 1.39 1.15 -5.51
C SER A 116 1.54 2.65 -5.29
N PHE A 117 2.74 3.16 -5.48
CA PHE A 117 3.06 4.59 -5.37
C PHE A 117 3.09 5.18 -6.78
N TYR A 118 2.58 6.41 -6.95
CA TYR A 118 2.47 7.09 -8.24
C TYR A 118 2.86 8.56 -8.13
#